data_AF-A0A349TIH6-F1
#
_entry.id   AF-A0A349TIH6-F1
#
_cell.length_a   1.000
_cell.length_b   1.000
_cell.length_c   1.000
_cell.angle_alpha   90.00
_cell.angle_beta   90.00
_cell.angle_gamma   90.00
#
_symmetry.space_group_name_H-M   'P 1'
#
loop_
_entity.id
_entity.type
_entity.pdbx_description
1 polymer ?
#
loop_
_entity_poly.entity_id
_entity_poly.type
_entity_poly.pdbx_seq_one_letter_code
_entity_poly.pdbx_strand_id
1 'polypeptide(L)'
;PVSAILGVLAVIFAATGGVLFGALTALYRNRFPDYLIMFLVIMGISVPSFVVAALSQLSLVTFNNLIGFTVLPVAGWGTILHMLVPALVLGLSTMAYLTRLMRSSMLEVTSSDYVRTAKSKGVPATRIFTRHQLRNAILPVVTVLGPAIAAITTGGFVVELVFAIPGLGRYFVEAVQQLDYTVIMGTTVFYGAFLVFMVIIVDVVYGLIDPRVRMET
;
A
#
# COMPACT_ATOMS: atom_id res chain seq x y z
N PRO A 1 -19.58 -2.01 -1.89
CA PRO A 1 -19.26 -3.45 -1.70
C PRO A 1 -18.14 -3.59 -0.67
N VAL A 2 -18.11 -4.70 0.10
CA VAL A 2 -17.14 -4.91 1.18
C VAL A 2 -15.69 -4.88 0.67
N SER A 3 -15.45 -5.41 -0.54
CA SER A 3 -14.15 -5.34 -1.23
C SER A 3 -13.62 -3.93 -1.44
N ALA A 4 -14.49 -2.96 -1.74
CA ALA A 4 -14.07 -1.59 -1.96
C ALA A 4 -13.57 -0.93 -0.66
N ILE A 5 -14.25 -1.20 0.46
CA ILE A 5 -13.83 -0.67 1.77
C ILE A 5 -12.48 -1.29 2.16
N LEU A 6 -12.33 -2.61 1.97
CA LEU A 6 -11.08 -3.32 2.22
C LEU A 6 -9.92 -2.77 1.37
N GLY A 7 -10.17 -2.58 0.06
CA GLY A 7 -9.18 -2.02 -0.86
C GLY A 7 -8.75 -0.61 -0.48
N VAL A 8 -9.70 0.27 -0.13
CA VAL A 8 -9.39 1.64 0.33
C VAL A 8 -8.55 1.63 1.60
N LEU A 9 -8.91 0.80 2.59
CA LEU A 9 -8.11 0.66 3.81
C LEU A 9 -6.70 0.14 3.52
N ALA A 10 -6.58 -0.86 2.65
CA ALA A 10 -5.29 -1.43 2.26
C ALA A 10 -4.41 -0.39 1.56
N VAL A 11 -4.99 0.43 0.69
CA VAL A 11 -4.28 1.55 0.03
C VAL A 11 -3.84 2.59 1.05
N ILE A 12 -4.69 2.96 2.01
CA ILE A 12 -4.33 3.93 3.05
C ILE A 12 -3.14 3.40 3.86
N PHE A 13 -3.18 2.14 4.29
CA PHE A 13 -2.05 1.53 4.99
C PHE A 13 -0.80 1.48 4.11
N ALA A 14 -0.92 1.05 2.86
CA ALA A 14 0.21 0.94 1.95
C ALA A 14 0.87 2.29 1.67
N ALA A 15 0.06 3.32 1.39
CA ALA A 15 0.54 4.67 1.09
C ALA A 15 1.18 5.32 2.32
N THR A 16 0.47 5.32 3.46
CA THR A 16 0.96 5.95 4.68
C THR A 16 2.19 5.22 5.23
N GLY A 17 2.14 3.90 5.35
CA GLY A 17 3.29 3.09 5.78
C GLY A 17 4.46 3.20 4.80
N GLY A 18 4.20 3.12 3.50
CA GLY A 18 5.19 3.26 2.44
C GLY A 18 5.98 4.56 2.57
N VAL A 19 5.26 5.69 2.64
CA VAL A 19 5.86 7.03 2.77
C VAL A 19 6.59 7.19 4.10
N LEU A 20 5.96 6.79 5.22
CA LEU A 20 6.54 6.93 6.56
C LEU A 20 7.83 6.13 6.72
N PHE A 21 7.79 4.83 6.42
CA PHE A 21 8.95 3.97 6.53
C PHE A 21 10.03 4.32 5.51
N GLY A 22 9.66 4.73 4.30
CA GLY A 22 10.62 5.18 3.28
C GLY A 22 11.34 6.46 3.67
N ALA A 23 10.60 7.44 4.21
CA ALA A 23 11.20 8.67 4.72
C ALA A 23 12.08 8.40 5.96
N LEU A 24 11.63 7.53 6.87
CA LEU A 24 12.36 7.17 8.08
C LEU A 24 13.69 6.46 7.77
N THR A 25 13.67 5.47 6.87
CA THR A 25 14.89 4.76 6.43
C THR A 25 15.87 5.69 5.71
N ALA A 26 15.37 6.66 4.93
CA ALA A 26 16.23 7.67 4.30
C ALA A 26 16.86 8.65 5.31
N LEU A 27 16.11 9.07 6.34
CA LEU A 27 16.62 9.93 7.41
C LEU A 27 17.71 9.24 8.23
N TYR A 28 17.50 7.96 8.54
CA TYR A 28 18.42 7.13 9.33
C TYR A 28 19.31 6.26 8.45
N ARG A 29 19.68 6.72 7.25
CA ARG A 29 20.51 5.97 6.28
C ARG A 29 21.73 5.36 6.96
N ASN A 30 21.98 4.07 6.72
CA ASN A 30 23.10 3.31 7.31
C ASN A 30 23.12 3.28 8.85
N ARG A 31 21.96 3.43 9.49
CA ARG A 31 21.77 3.23 10.95
C ARG A 31 20.84 2.04 11.18
N PHE A 32 20.77 1.60 12.44
CA PHE A 32 19.94 0.45 12.84
C PHE A 32 18.49 0.49 12.32
N PRO A 33 17.75 1.62 12.36
CA PRO A 33 16.40 1.67 11.80
C PRO A 33 16.33 1.40 10.29
N ASP A 34 17.33 1.84 9.51
CA ASP A 34 17.41 1.56 8.06
C ASP A 34 17.55 0.06 7.83
N TYR A 35 18.52 -0.58 8.49
CA TYR A 35 18.73 -2.03 8.36
C TYR A 35 17.52 -2.85 8.77
N LEU A 36 16.89 -2.53 9.91
CA LEU A 36 15.74 -3.28 10.41
C LEU A 36 14.53 -3.16 9.49
N ILE A 37 14.17 -1.93 9.09
CA ILE A 37 13.00 -1.70 8.23
C ILE A 37 13.25 -2.29 6.84
N MET A 38 14.43 -2.12 6.26
CA MET A 38 14.73 -2.67 4.95
C MET A 38 14.75 -4.21 4.96
N PHE A 39 15.22 -4.83 6.05
CA PHE A 39 15.11 -6.27 6.24
C PHE A 39 13.64 -6.74 6.25
N LEU A 40 12.78 -6.07 7.03
CA LEU A 40 11.34 -6.38 7.08
C LEU A 40 10.65 -6.15 5.73
N VAL A 41 11.02 -5.09 5.01
CA VAL A 41 10.52 -4.77 3.67
C VAL A 41 10.90 -5.87 2.67
N ILE A 42 12.15 -6.34 2.69
CA ILE A 42 12.60 -7.43 1.81
C ILE A 42 11.82 -8.70 2.14
N MET A 43 11.68 -9.05 3.42
CA MET A 43 10.84 -10.19 3.83
C MET A 43 9.38 -10.04 3.34
N GLY A 44 8.79 -8.85 3.46
CA GLY A 44 7.42 -8.58 3.01
C GLY A 44 7.22 -8.67 1.50
N ILE A 45 8.28 -8.47 0.70
CA ILE A 45 8.25 -8.68 -0.76
C ILE A 45 8.44 -10.17 -1.09
N SER A 46 9.27 -10.87 -0.33
CA SER A 46 9.60 -12.28 -0.59
C SER A 46 8.53 -13.26 -0.13
N VAL A 47 7.75 -12.91 0.90
CA VAL A 47 6.70 -13.80 1.43
C VAL A 47 5.39 -13.54 0.68
N PRO A 48 4.76 -14.57 0.06
CA PRO A 48 3.47 -14.41 -0.58
C PRO A 48 2.40 -13.91 0.38
N SER A 49 1.50 -13.04 -0.10
CA SER A 49 0.46 -12.40 0.73
C SER A 49 -0.44 -13.39 1.46
N PHE A 50 -0.75 -14.54 0.85
CA PHE A 50 -1.57 -15.59 1.48
C PHE A 50 -0.86 -16.29 2.66
N VAL A 51 0.47 -16.39 2.61
CA VAL A 51 1.27 -16.94 3.73
C VAL A 51 1.23 -15.96 4.89
N VAL A 52 1.39 -14.65 4.61
CA VAL A 52 1.23 -13.60 5.62
C VAL A 52 -0.18 -13.61 6.20
N ALA A 53 -1.21 -13.80 5.36
CA ALA A 53 -2.59 -13.93 5.81
C ALA A 53 -2.74 -15.09 6.80
N ALA A 54 -2.28 -16.29 6.45
CA ALA A 54 -2.35 -17.47 7.32
C ALA A 54 -1.55 -17.29 8.62
N LEU A 55 -0.33 -16.74 8.55
CA LEU A 55 0.49 -16.48 9.74
C LEU A 55 -0.12 -15.43 10.67
N SER A 56 -0.72 -14.37 10.10
CA SER A 56 -1.41 -13.35 10.89
C SER A 56 -2.64 -13.93 11.59
N GLN A 57 -3.40 -14.80 10.91
CA GLN A 57 -4.53 -15.51 11.51
C GLN A 57 -4.08 -16.42 12.66
N LEU A 58 -3.03 -17.22 12.47
CA LEU A 58 -2.47 -18.09 13.52
C LEU A 58 -1.97 -17.29 14.72
N SER A 59 -1.31 -16.16 14.47
CA SER A 59 -0.80 -15.27 15.51
C SER A 59 -1.94 -14.67 16.33
N LEU A 60 -3.03 -14.23 15.66
CA LEU A 60 -4.22 -13.71 16.34
C LEU A 60 -4.91 -14.76 17.21
N VAL A 61 -5.06 -15.99 16.72
CA VAL A 61 -5.65 -17.09 17.50
C VAL A 61 -4.80 -17.35 18.75
N THR A 62 -3.48 -17.48 18.57
CA THR A 62 -2.56 -17.73 19.69
C THR A 62 -2.62 -16.61 20.72
N PHE A 63 -2.62 -15.36 20.27
CA PHE A 63 -2.69 -14.19 21.14
C PHE A 63 -4.02 -14.09 21.90
N ASN A 64 -5.15 -14.29 21.22
CA ASN A 64 -6.48 -14.30 21.84
C ASN A 64 -6.60 -15.43 22.88
N ASN A 65 -6.02 -16.61 22.62
CA ASN A 65 -5.99 -17.73 23.56
C ASN A 65 -5.11 -17.43 24.79
N LEU A 66 -3.97 -16.75 24.61
CA LEU A 66 -3.07 -16.39 25.71
C LEU A 66 -3.70 -15.37 26.66
N ILE A 67 -4.49 -14.43 26.13
CA ILE A 67 -5.07 -13.32 26.89
C ILE A 67 -6.47 -13.66 27.44
N GLY A 68 -7.14 -14.67 26.88
CA GLY A 68 -8.45 -15.13 27.34
C GLY A 68 -9.63 -14.28 26.88
N PHE A 69 -9.41 -13.23 26.07
CA PHE A 69 -10.44 -12.46 25.39
C PHE A 69 -9.99 -12.04 23.98
N THR A 70 -10.95 -11.84 23.08
CA THR A 70 -10.69 -11.46 21.68
C THR A 70 -10.39 -9.96 21.57
N VAL A 71 -9.11 -9.60 21.38
CA VAL A 71 -8.67 -8.21 21.14
C VAL A 71 -8.98 -7.81 19.69
N LEU A 72 -8.62 -8.69 18.75
CA LEU A 72 -8.91 -8.53 17.33
C LEU A 72 -9.60 -9.79 16.80
N PRO A 73 -10.63 -9.64 15.97
CA PRO A 73 -11.29 -10.77 15.34
C PRO A 73 -10.34 -11.49 14.38
N VAL A 74 -10.40 -12.82 14.41
CA VAL A 74 -9.52 -13.70 13.63
C VAL A 74 -9.93 -13.75 12.15
N ALA A 75 -11.24 -13.76 11.90
CA ALA A 75 -11.84 -13.82 10.58
C ALA A 75 -13.27 -13.29 10.65
N GLY A 76 -13.88 -13.03 9.48
CA GLY A 76 -15.25 -12.57 9.35
C GLY A 76 -15.36 -11.12 8.86
N TRP A 77 -16.57 -10.58 8.94
CA TRP A 77 -16.91 -9.25 8.44
C TRP A 77 -17.98 -8.59 9.32
N GLY A 78 -18.12 -7.27 9.23
CA GLY A 78 -19.21 -6.52 9.87
C GLY A 78 -18.75 -5.35 10.75
N THR A 79 -17.52 -5.37 11.27
CA THR A 79 -16.93 -4.22 11.96
C THR A 79 -15.57 -3.83 11.37
N ILE A 80 -15.14 -2.60 11.60
CA ILE A 80 -13.85 -2.07 11.12
C ILE A 80 -12.68 -2.92 11.64
N LEU A 81 -12.78 -3.46 12.86
CA LEU A 81 -11.76 -4.33 13.46
C LEU A 81 -11.52 -5.61 12.64
N HIS A 82 -12.56 -6.15 11.99
CA HIS A 82 -12.42 -7.30 11.07
C HIS A 82 -11.67 -6.94 9.80
N MET A 83 -11.60 -5.66 9.43
CA MET A 83 -10.97 -5.20 8.20
C MET A 83 -9.52 -4.74 8.38
N LEU A 84 -9.08 -4.43 9.61
CA LEU A 84 -7.74 -3.89 9.86
C LEU A 84 -6.62 -4.85 9.44
N VAL A 85 -6.65 -6.08 9.95
CA VAL A 85 -5.61 -7.08 9.65
C VAL A 85 -5.65 -7.50 8.18
N PRO A 86 -6.82 -7.82 7.59
CA PRO A 86 -6.89 -8.13 6.17
C PRO A 86 -6.41 -6.97 5.28
N ALA A 87 -6.75 -5.72 5.63
CA ALA A 87 -6.29 -4.55 4.89
C ALA A 87 -4.78 -4.37 4.98
N LEU A 88 -4.18 -4.58 6.15
CA LEU A 88 -2.73 -4.54 6.33
C LEU A 88 -2.02 -5.61 5.50
N VAL A 89 -2.52 -6.85 5.54
CA VAL A 89 -1.95 -7.96 4.76
C VAL A 89 -2.07 -7.70 3.26
N LEU A 90 -3.23 -7.22 2.82
CA LEU A 90 -3.47 -6.88 1.42
C LEU A 90 -2.56 -5.73 0.94
N GLY A 91 -2.37 -4.72 1.79
CA GLY A 91 -1.51 -3.57 1.48
C GLY A 91 -0.02 -3.84 1.66
N LEU A 92 0.40 -4.93 2.29
CA LEU A 92 1.78 -5.14 2.74
C LEU A 92 2.79 -5.14 1.59
N SER A 93 2.50 -5.85 0.50
CA SER A 93 3.41 -5.93 -0.66
C SER A 93 3.57 -4.57 -1.33
N THR A 94 2.47 -3.83 -1.49
CA THR A 94 2.49 -2.46 -2.01
C THR A 94 3.22 -1.52 -1.06
N MET A 95 2.99 -1.63 0.26
CA MET A 95 3.68 -0.85 1.28
C MET A 95 5.19 -1.03 1.17
N ALA A 96 5.65 -2.28 1.09
CA ALA A 96 7.07 -2.62 0.99
C ALA A 96 7.70 -2.06 -0.30
N TYR A 97 6.99 -2.16 -1.42
CA TYR A 97 7.41 -1.54 -2.68
C TYR A 97 7.52 -0.01 -2.56
N LEU A 98 6.49 0.65 -2.03
CA LEU A 98 6.46 2.10 -1.84
C LEU A 98 7.53 2.59 -0.85
N THR A 99 7.84 1.83 0.20
CA THR A 99 8.94 2.13 1.12
C THR A 99 10.28 2.19 0.39
N ARG A 100 10.57 1.22 -0.49
CA ARG A 100 11.81 1.22 -1.28
C ARG A 100 11.88 2.40 -2.24
N LEU A 101 10.78 2.67 -2.94
CA LEU A 101 10.68 3.76 -3.90
C LEU A 101 10.87 5.12 -3.22
N MET A 102 10.15 5.35 -2.12
CA MET A 102 10.25 6.56 -1.31
C MET A 102 11.67 6.75 -0.75
N ARG A 103 12.30 5.68 -0.26
CA ARG A 103 13.68 5.72 0.22
C ARG A 103 14.65 6.14 -0.87
N SER A 104 14.56 5.53 -2.07
CA SER A 104 15.43 5.89 -3.20
C SER A 104 15.28 7.37 -3.56
N SER A 105 14.04 7.82 -3.73
CA SER A 105 13.75 9.20 -4.11
C SER A 105 14.20 10.21 -3.05
N MET A 106 14.00 9.91 -1.76
CA MET A 106 14.50 10.75 -0.67
C MET A 106 16.02 10.87 -0.64
N LEU A 107 16.74 9.78 -0.93
CA LEU A 107 18.21 9.79 -0.97
C LEU A 107 18.73 10.63 -2.14
N GLU A 108 18.11 10.50 -3.32
CA GLU A 108 18.42 11.32 -4.51
C GLU A 108 18.18 12.81 -4.23
N VAL A 109 16.99 13.15 -3.73
CA VAL A 109 16.63 14.52 -3.38
C VAL A 109 17.55 15.10 -2.31
N THR A 110 17.94 14.31 -1.31
CA THR A 110 18.86 14.75 -0.25
C THR A 110 20.25 15.10 -0.79
N SER A 111 20.68 14.45 -1.87
CA SER A 111 21.95 14.73 -2.54
C SER A 111 21.92 15.91 -3.53
N SER A 112 20.75 16.47 -3.83
CA SER A 112 20.59 17.55 -4.81
C SER A 112 21.20 18.90 -4.40
N ASP A 113 21.58 19.71 -5.40
CA ASP A 113 22.25 20.99 -5.22
C ASP A 113 21.36 22.05 -4.55
N TYR A 114 20.04 22.02 -4.78
CA TYR A 114 19.12 22.94 -4.11
C TYR A 114 18.99 22.64 -2.60
N VAL A 115 19.08 21.38 -2.19
CA VAL A 115 19.12 21.00 -0.77
C VAL A 115 20.46 21.42 -0.15
N ARG A 116 21.58 21.24 -0.85
CA ARG A 116 22.90 21.73 -0.40
C ARG A 116 22.92 23.25 -0.23
N THR A 117 22.32 23.98 -1.15
CA THR A 117 22.17 25.44 -1.09
C THR A 117 21.27 25.88 0.07
N ALA A 118 20.18 25.16 0.34
CA ALA A 118 19.33 25.46 1.49
C ALA A 118 20.07 25.25 2.81
N LYS A 119 20.92 24.21 2.90
CA LYS A 119 21.79 23.96 4.06
C LYS A 119 22.82 25.07 4.25
N SER A 120 23.48 25.52 3.18
CA SER A 120 24.48 26.61 3.27
C SER A 120 23.86 27.96 3.65
N LYS A 121 22.59 28.18 3.30
CA LYS A 121 21.80 29.35 3.75
C LYS A 121 21.31 29.25 5.20
N GLY A 122 21.65 28.19 5.94
CA GLY A 122 21.26 28.04 7.34
C GLY A 122 19.78 27.69 7.57
N VAL A 123 19.08 27.18 6.54
CA VAL A 123 17.67 26.76 6.70
C VAL A 123 17.60 25.58 7.69
N PRO A 124 16.69 25.60 8.68
CA PRO A 124 16.59 24.54 9.67
C PRO A 124 16.27 23.19 9.02
N ALA A 125 16.88 22.12 9.54
CA ALA A 125 16.77 20.76 8.99
C ALA A 125 15.32 20.27 8.86
N THR A 126 14.44 20.64 9.80
CA THR A 126 13.01 20.31 9.78
C THR A 126 12.28 20.94 8.58
N ARG A 127 12.64 22.18 8.23
CA ARG A 127 12.07 22.89 7.07
C ARG A 127 12.59 22.32 5.77
N ILE A 128 13.88 21.97 5.71
CA ILE A 128 14.48 21.28 4.56
C ILE A 128 13.78 19.93 4.34
N PHE A 129 13.60 19.15 5.41
CA PHE A 129 12.94 17.85 5.33
C PHE A 129 11.50 17.97 4.80
N THR A 130 10.66 18.78 5.45
CA THR A 130 9.23 18.88 5.10
C THR A 130 8.96 19.59 3.77
N ARG A 131 9.65 20.71 3.49
CA ARG A 131 9.35 21.54 2.31
C ARG A 131 10.22 21.24 1.08
N HIS A 132 11.40 20.64 1.24
CA HIS A 132 12.32 20.41 0.12
C HIS A 132 12.56 18.93 -0.16
N GLN A 133 12.64 18.09 0.88
CA GLN A 133 12.90 16.66 0.68
C GLN A 133 11.60 15.89 0.44
N LEU A 134 10.73 15.85 1.45
CA LEU A 134 9.49 15.06 1.43
C LEU A 134 8.58 15.41 0.25
N ARG A 135 8.38 16.71 0.01
CA ARG A 135 7.51 17.20 -1.08
C ARG A 135 7.98 16.78 -2.47
N ASN A 136 9.30 16.71 -2.71
CA ASN A 136 9.83 16.33 -4.02
C ASN A 136 9.99 14.81 -4.13
N ALA A 137 10.32 14.14 -3.03
CA ALA A 137 10.54 12.70 -3.03
C ALA A 137 9.25 11.86 -3.09
N ILE A 138 8.09 12.44 -2.77
CA ILE A 138 6.81 11.75 -2.83
C ILE A 138 6.26 11.63 -4.26
N LEU A 139 6.77 12.41 -5.23
CA LEU A 139 6.22 12.44 -6.59
C LEU A 139 6.20 11.04 -7.26
N PRO A 140 7.29 10.25 -7.24
CA PRO A 140 7.27 8.90 -7.82
C PRO A 140 6.32 7.95 -7.09
N VAL A 141 6.13 8.15 -5.78
CA VAL A 141 5.19 7.36 -4.95
C VAL A 141 3.76 7.61 -5.39
N VAL A 142 3.39 8.87 -5.63
CA VAL A 142 2.05 9.24 -6.13
C VAL A 142 1.79 8.65 -7.50
N THR A 143 2.78 8.67 -8.40
CA THR A 143 2.63 8.09 -9.74
C THR A 143 2.33 6.59 -9.70
N VAL A 144 3.00 5.83 -8.84
CA VAL A 144 2.79 4.37 -8.76
C VAL A 144 1.57 4.00 -7.91
N LEU A 145 1.07 4.90 -7.05
CA LEU A 145 -0.11 4.65 -6.23
C LEU A 145 -1.35 4.33 -7.09
N GLY A 146 -1.50 4.93 -8.28
CA GLY A 146 -2.67 4.67 -9.12
C GLY A 146 -2.81 3.23 -9.59
N PRO A 147 -1.83 2.70 -10.33
CA PRO A 147 -1.81 1.29 -10.69
C PRO A 147 -1.89 0.36 -9.47
N ALA A 148 -1.27 0.76 -8.35
CA ALA A 148 -1.30 -0.03 -7.12
C ALA A 148 -2.70 -0.11 -6.48
N ILE A 149 -3.50 0.95 -6.51
CA ILE A 149 -4.89 0.95 -6.02
C ILE A 149 -5.73 -0.04 -6.82
N ALA A 150 -5.60 -0.04 -8.14
CA ALA A 150 -6.29 -0.99 -9.00
C ALA A 150 -5.84 -2.42 -8.72
N ALA A 151 -4.53 -2.66 -8.60
CA ALA A 151 -3.97 -3.97 -8.29
C ALA A 151 -4.46 -4.51 -6.93
N ILE A 152 -4.50 -3.67 -5.90
CA ILE A 152 -5.01 -4.03 -4.56
C ILE A 152 -6.49 -4.37 -4.61
N THR A 153 -7.29 -3.57 -5.32
CA THR A 153 -8.75 -3.75 -5.35
C THR A 153 -9.16 -5.00 -6.14
N THR A 154 -8.41 -5.34 -7.20
CA THR A 154 -8.67 -6.52 -8.04
C THR A 154 -8.00 -7.80 -7.47
N GLY A 155 -6.80 -7.68 -6.88
CA GLY A 155 -6.00 -8.80 -6.37
C GLY A 155 -6.34 -9.26 -4.96
N GLY A 156 -7.34 -8.65 -4.30
CA GLY A 156 -7.70 -8.94 -2.91
C GLY A 156 -8.36 -10.29 -2.67
N PHE A 157 -8.76 -11.02 -3.71
CA PHE A 157 -9.59 -12.23 -3.57
C PHE A 157 -8.97 -13.30 -2.67
N VAL A 158 -7.65 -13.49 -2.70
CA VAL A 158 -6.97 -14.49 -1.84
C VAL A 158 -7.09 -14.10 -0.37
N VAL A 159 -6.89 -12.82 -0.07
CA VAL A 159 -7.02 -12.29 1.30
C VAL A 159 -8.48 -12.34 1.75
N GLU A 160 -9.43 -12.01 0.87
CA GLU A 160 -10.87 -12.10 1.15
C GLU A 160 -11.28 -13.54 1.50
N LEU A 161 -10.78 -14.54 0.78
CA LEU A 161 -11.05 -15.95 1.04
C LEU A 161 -10.48 -16.41 2.39
N VAL A 162 -9.22 -16.09 2.69
CA VAL A 162 -8.57 -16.50 3.94
C VAL A 162 -9.29 -15.91 5.16
N PHE A 163 -9.71 -14.65 5.09
CA PHE A 163 -10.39 -13.98 6.19
C PHE A 163 -11.93 -14.13 6.17
N ALA A 164 -12.49 -14.98 5.30
CA ALA A 164 -13.93 -15.20 5.16
C ALA A 164 -14.75 -13.90 4.94
N ILE A 165 -14.20 -12.99 4.15
CA ILE A 165 -14.83 -11.72 3.78
C ILE A 165 -15.71 -11.95 2.54
N PRO A 166 -16.99 -11.53 2.52
CA PRO A 166 -17.88 -11.69 1.38
C PRO A 166 -17.56 -10.65 0.31
N GLY A 167 -16.41 -10.81 -0.35
CA GLY A 167 -15.93 -9.93 -1.40
C GLY A 167 -16.27 -10.39 -2.81
N LEU A 168 -16.02 -9.51 -3.78
CA LEU A 168 -16.20 -9.78 -5.21
C LEU A 168 -15.28 -10.90 -5.70
N GLY A 169 -14.12 -11.09 -5.05
CA GLY A 169 -13.17 -12.13 -5.39
C GLY A 169 -13.72 -13.54 -5.23
N ARG A 170 -14.59 -13.76 -4.22
CA ARG A 170 -15.23 -15.06 -4.00
C ARG A 170 -16.11 -15.47 -5.18
N TYR A 171 -16.91 -14.55 -5.72
CA TYR A 171 -17.78 -14.82 -6.87
C TYR A 171 -16.98 -15.19 -8.11
N PHE A 172 -15.81 -14.58 -8.30
CA PHE A 172 -14.91 -14.96 -9.40
C PHE A 172 -14.41 -16.40 -9.24
N VAL A 173 -13.95 -16.78 -8.04
CA VAL A 173 -13.44 -18.14 -7.77
C VAL A 173 -14.55 -19.18 -7.88
N GLU A 174 -15.73 -18.90 -7.34
CA GLU A 174 -16.90 -19.78 -7.47
C GLU A 174 -17.31 -19.95 -8.95
N ALA A 175 -17.33 -18.87 -9.73
CA ALA A 175 -17.65 -18.94 -11.16
C ALA A 175 -16.63 -19.79 -11.94
N VAL A 176 -15.34 -19.69 -11.62
CA VAL A 176 -14.29 -20.54 -12.20
C VAL A 176 -14.52 -22.02 -11.86
N GLN A 177 -14.86 -22.33 -10.61
CA GLN A 177 -15.13 -23.70 -10.19
C GLN A 177 -16.40 -24.28 -10.82
N GLN A 178 -17.42 -23.45 -11.04
CA GLN A 178 -18.69 -23.84 -11.65
C GLN A 178 -18.69 -23.75 -13.19
N LEU A 179 -17.58 -23.33 -13.81
CA LEU A 179 -17.47 -23.08 -15.25
C LEU A 179 -18.53 -22.09 -15.76
N ASP A 180 -18.93 -21.12 -14.92
CA ASP A 180 -19.84 -20.06 -15.32
C ASP A 180 -19.09 -18.97 -16.08
N TYR A 181 -18.94 -19.20 -17.39
CA TYR A 181 -18.27 -18.27 -18.29
C TYR A 181 -18.91 -16.87 -18.32
N THR A 182 -20.22 -16.76 -18.06
CA THR A 182 -20.92 -15.47 -18.05
C THR A 182 -20.43 -14.61 -16.89
N VAL A 183 -20.36 -15.20 -15.69
CA VAL A 183 -19.89 -14.50 -14.50
C VAL A 183 -18.38 -14.23 -14.59
N ILE A 184 -17.58 -15.16 -15.13
CA ILE A 184 -16.13 -14.95 -15.34
C ILE A 184 -15.88 -13.77 -16.28
N MET A 185 -16.55 -13.73 -17.44
CA MET A 185 -16.39 -12.62 -18.38
C MET A 185 -16.90 -11.30 -17.82
N GLY A 186 -18.07 -11.30 -17.17
CA GLY A 186 -18.65 -10.11 -16.57
C GLY A 186 -17.78 -9.49 -15.48
N THR A 187 -17.24 -10.33 -14.58
CA THR A 187 -16.33 -9.88 -13.51
C THR A 187 -14.99 -9.39 -14.08
N THR A 188 -14.45 -10.06 -15.10
CA THR A 188 -13.20 -9.62 -15.77
C THR A 188 -13.36 -8.25 -16.42
N VAL A 189 -14.45 -8.03 -17.16
CA VAL A 189 -14.74 -6.73 -17.80
C VAL A 189 -14.95 -5.64 -16.73
N PHE A 190 -15.68 -5.96 -15.66
CA PHE A 190 -15.88 -5.04 -14.54
C PHE A 190 -14.56 -4.62 -13.90
N TYR A 191 -13.66 -5.57 -13.59
CA TYR A 191 -12.34 -5.26 -13.04
C TYR A 191 -11.48 -4.44 -14.00
N GLY A 192 -11.50 -4.75 -15.30
CA GLY A 192 -10.80 -3.98 -16.32
C GLY A 192 -11.29 -2.53 -16.41
N ALA A 193 -12.61 -2.33 -16.46
CA ALA A 193 -13.20 -0.99 -16.47
C ALA A 193 -12.88 -0.19 -15.20
N PHE A 194 -12.94 -0.85 -14.03
CA PHE A 194 -12.59 -0.24 -12.75
C PHE A 194 -11.11 0.17 -12.69
N LEU A 195 -10.20 -0.67 -13.20
CA LEU A 195 -8.78 -0.35 -13.31
C LEU A 195 -8.55 0.90 -14.16
N VAL A 196 -9.13 0.95 -15.36
CA VAL A 196 -9.00 2.12 -16.25
C VAL A 196 -9.54 3.38 -15.58
N PHE A 197 -10.70 3.29 -14.93
CA PHE A 197 -11.28 4.40 -14.19
C PHE A 197 -10.36 4.91 -13.06
N MET A 198 -9.73 4.02 -12.30
CA MET A 198 -8.78 4.39 -11.23
C MET A 198 -7.50 5.02 -11.77
N VAL A 199 -6.97 4.53 -12.88
CA VAL A 199 -5.80 5.15 -13.54
C VAL A 199 -6.12 6.59 -13.96
N ILE A 200 -7.28 6.84 -14.57
CA ILE A 200 -7.72 8.19 -14.96
C ILE A 200 -7.81 9.13 -13.74
N ILE A 201 -8.36 8.65 -12.62
CA ILE A 201 -8.41 9.45 -11.38
C ILE A 201 -7.01 9.84 -10.93
N VAL A 202 -6.05 8.92 -10.98
CA VAL A 202 -4.68 9.19 -10.56
C VAL A 202 -3.97 10.15 -11.50
N ASP A 203 -4.19 10.03 -12.81
CA ASP A 203 -3.63 10.97 -13.79
C ASP A 203 -4.14 12.41 -13.53
N VAL A 204 -5.43 12.56 -13.19
CA VAL A 204 -6.00 13.86 -12.79
C VAL A 204 -5.36 14.38 -11.50
N VAL A 205 -5.21 13.51 -10.49
CA VAL A 205 -4.56 13.88 -9.22
C VAL A 205 -3.09 14.26 -9.44
N TYR A 206 -2.39 13.55 -10.32
CA TYR A 206 -1.01 13.84 -10.69
C TYR A 206 -0.92 15.24 -11.33
N GLY A 207 -1.80 15.58 -12.27
CA GLY A 207 -1.87 16.91 -12.88
C GLY A 207 -2.21 18.05 -11.91
N LEU A 208 -2.87 17.76 -10.79
CA LEU A 208 -3.11 18.73 -9.71
C LEU A 208 -1.90 18.91 -8.78
N ILE A 209 -1.16 17.83 -8.52
CA ILE A 209 -0.01 17.82 -7.62
C ILE A 209 1.24 18.38 -8.29
N ASP A 210 1.45 18.10 -9.58
CA ASP A 210 2.59 18.57 -10.34
C ASP A 210 2.21 19.67 -11.36
N PRO A 211 2.35 20.97 -10.99
CA PRO A 211 2.12 22.07 -11.91
C PRO A 211 3.16 22.18 -13.03
N ARG A 212 4.23 21.37 -13.07
CA ARG A 212 5.22 21.37 -14.16
C ARG A 212 4.67 20.72 -15.43
N VAL A 213 3.72 19.80 -15.32
CA VAL A 213 3.01 19.20 -16.47
C VAL A 213 2.28 20.27 -17.30
N ARG A 214 1.86 21.38 -16.67
CA ARG A 214 1.22 22.51 -17.36
C ARG A 214 2.16 23.39 -18.17
N MET A 215 3.48 23.23 -18.06
CA MET A 215 4.47 24.11 -18.71
C MET A 215 5.02 23.52 -20.02
N GLU A 216 4.64 22.30 -20.40
CA GLU A 216 5.08 21.63 -21.64
C GLU A 216 3.98 21.53 -22.71
N THR A 217 2.80 22.10 -22.45
CA THR A 217 1.71 22.33 -23.44
C THR A 217 1.53 23.80 -23.70
#